data_AF-A0A4U9IGD9-F1
#
_entry.id   AF-A0A4U9IGD9-F1
#
_cell.length_a   1.000
_cell.length_b   1.000
_cell.length_c   1.000
_cell.angle_alpha   90.00
_cell.angle_beta   90.00
_cell.angle_gamma   90.00
#
_symmetry.space_group_name_H-M   'P 1'
#
loop_
_entity.id
_entity.type
_entity.pdbx_description
1 polymer ?
#
loop_
_entity_poly.entity_id
_entity_poly.type
_entity_poly.pdbx_seq_one_letter_code
_entity_poly.pdbx_strand_id
1 'polypeptide(L)'
;MMAFLLILLPLLVLAWQAWQSLNALSAQAALTNRTTLIDARRSEAMTNAALEMERSYRQYCVLDDQTLARVYQNQRKRYSEMLDAHAGVLPDDKLYQALRQDINALSQLQCLNSGPDALAALKLEAFANANAEMVQATRAVIFSRGQQLQQEIAERGQFFGWQALVLFLVSLGLVLLFNPYDHRPGQRHRADD
;
A
#
# COMPACT_ATOMS: atom_id res chain seq x y z
N MET A 1 31.47 -6.27 41.01
CA MET A 1 30.88 -5.11 40.30
C MET A 1 30.90 -5.23 38.76
N MET A 2 31.77 -6.05 38.15
CA MET A 2 31.79 -6.25 36.67
C MET A 2 30.61 -7.07 36.10
N ALA A 3 29.99 -7.96 36.89
CA ALA A 3 28.86 -8.80 36.43
C ALA A 3 27.57 -7.99 36.16
N PHE A 4 27.36 -6.87 36.87
CA PHE A 4 26.18 -6.03 36.69
C PHE A 4 26.20 -5.29 35.34
N LEU A 5 27.37 -4.79 34.93
CA LEU A 5 27.58 -4.16 33.62
C LEU A 5 27.38 -5.14 32.46
N LEU A 6 27.75 -6.41 32.64
CA LEU A 6 27.55 -7.48 31.65
C LEU A 6 26.08 -7.83 31.41
N ILE A 7 25.20 -7.62 32.40
CA ILE A 7 23.76 -7.89 32.30
C ILE A 7 22.98 -6.64 31.87
N LEU A 8 23.43 -5.46 32.29
CA LEU A 8 22.75 -4.19 32.00
C LEU A 8 22.90 -3.76 30.54
N LEU A 9 24.06 -4.03 29.92
CA LEU A 9 24.36 -3.67 28.55
C LEU A 9 23.44 -4.39 27.52
N PRO A 10 23.22 -5.72 27.58
CA PRO A 10 22.27 -6.38 26.68
C PRO A 10 20.82 -5.93 26.91
N LEU A 11 20.42 -5.62 28.15
CA LEU A 11 19.08 -5.08 28.45
C LEU A 11 18.87 -3.68 27.83
N LEU A 12 19.88 -2.81 27.85
CA LEU A 12 19.83 -1.49 27.22
C LEU A 12 19.75 -1.59 25.69
N VAL A 13 20.47 -2.53 25.08
CA VAL A 13 20.41 -2.78 23.63
C VAL A 13 19.04 -3.31 23.23
N LEU A 14 18.46 -4.21 24.01
CA LEU A 14 17.10 -4.74 23.78
C LEU A 14 16.03 -3.64 23.91
N ALA A 15 16.14 -2.77 24.92
CA ALA A 15 15.23 -1.64 25.11
C ALA A 15 15.33 -0.62 23.95
N TRP A 16 16.55 -0.34 23.46
CA TRP A 16 16.78 0.54 22.32
C TRP A 16 16.17 -0.03 21.03
N GLN A 17 16.34 -1.33 20.79
CA GLN A 17 15.78 -2.02 19.62
C GLN A 17 14.25 -2.05 19.63
N ALA A 18 13.64 -2.27 20.80
CA ALA A 18 12.19 -2.20 20.97
C ALA A 18 11.65 -0.79 20.71
N TRP A 19 12.37 0.25 21.12
CA TRP A 19 11.98 1.64 20.86
C TRP A 19 12.04 2.00 19.37
N GLN A 20 13.06 1.51 18.64
CA GLN A 20 13.22 1.77 17.21
C GLN A 20 12.20 1.02 16.34
N SER A 21 11.80 -0.20 16.73
CA SER A 21 10.74 -0.95 16.03
C SER A 21 9.35 -0.30 16.21
N LEU A 22 9.07 0.24 17.40
CA LEU A 22 7.83 0.99 17.68
C LEU A 22 7.72 2.30 16.87
N ASN A 23 8.83 3.01 16.63
CA ASN A 23 8.83 4.28 15.89
C ASN A 23 8.80 4.11 14.36
N ALA A 24 9.35 3.02 13.82
CA ALA A 24 9.26 2.72 12.39
C ALA A 24 7.82 2.34 11.97
N LEU A 25 7.05 1.69 12.85
CA LEU A 25 5.66 1.28 12.60
C LEU A 25 4.65 2.44 12.62
N SER A 26 4.88 3.51 13.40
CA SER A 26 3.90 4.59 13.59
C SER A 26 3.92 5.67 12.51
N ALA A 27 5.11 6.04 12.00
CA ALA A 27 5.25 7.03 10.94
C ALA A 27 4.74 6.51 9.58
N GLN A 28 4.94 5.22 9.31
CA GLN A 28 4.59 4.60 8.02
C GLN A 28 3.09 4.28 7.91
N ALA A 29 2.41 3.96 9.03
CA ALA A 29 0.95 3.82 9.07
C ALA A 29 0.21 5.16 8.84
N ALA A 30 0.73 6.26 9.37
CA ALA A 30 0.13 7.59 9.20
C ALA A 30 0.25 8.12 7.76
N LEU A 31 1.38 7.87 7.09
CA LEU A 31 1.59 8.21 5.67
C LEU A 31 0.75 7.32 4.75
N THR A 32 0.71 6.00 4.99
CA THR A 32 -0.07 5.04 4.19
C THR A 32 -1.58 5.30 4.29
N ASN A 33 -2.09 5.66 5.47
CA ASN A 33 -3.52 6.01 5.64
C ASN A 33 -3.91 7.30 4.89
N ARG A 34 -3.03 8.32 4.84
CA ARG A 34 -3.32 9.57 4.14
C ARG A 34 -3.33 9.40 2.63
N THR A 35 -2.37 8.69 2.05
CA THR A 35 -2.31 8.48 0.59
C THR A 35 -3.44 7.55 0.12
N THR A 36 -3.76 6.51 0.88
CA THR A 36 -4.84 5.57 0.58
C THR A 36 -6.22 6.24 0.50
N LEU A 37 -6.54 7.13 1.44
CA LEU A 37 -7.82 7.85 1.44
C LEU A 37 -7.94 8.84 0.29
N ILE A 38 -6.84 9.49 -0.10
CA ILE A 38 -6.81 10.45 -1.22
C ILE A 38 -6.97 9.70 -2.54
N ASP A 39 -6.27 8.59 -2.72
CA ASP A 39 -6.33 7.79 -3.95
C ASP A 39 -7.70 7.12 -4.13
N ALA A 40 -8.33 6.66 -3.03
CA ALA A 40 -9.70 6.13 -3.06
C ALA A 40 -10.73 7.21 -3.41
N ARG A 41 -10.69 8.38 -2.74
CA ARG A 41 -11.61 9.49 -3.04
C ARG A 41 -11.45 10.01 -4.46
N ARG A 42 -10.21 10.09 -4.96
CA ARG A 42 -9.93 10.53 -6.34
C ARG A 42 -10.51 9.55 -7.35
N SER A 43 -10.38 8.24 -7.10
CA SER A 43 -10.97 7.19 -7.94
C SER A 43 -12.50 7.25 -7.95
N GLU A 44 -13.15 7.50 -6.81
CA GLU A 44 -14.61 7.70 -6.72
C GLU A 44 -15.07 8.94 -7.49
N ALA A 45 -14.31 10.04 -7.39
CA ALA A 45 -14.61 11.26 -8.13
C ALA A 45 -14.53 11.02 -9.65
N MET A 46 -13.58 10.23 -10.13
CA MET A 46 -13.48 9.85 -11.55
C MET A 46 -14.67 9.00 -11.99
N THR A 47 -15.10 8.02 -11.18
CA THR A 47 -16.32 7.24 -11.46
C THR A 47 -17.56 8.11 -11.60
N ASN A 48 -17.74 9.08 -10.69
CA ASN A 48 -18.86 10.00 -10.78
C ASN A 48 -18.78 10.87 -12.04
N ALA A 49 -17.58 11.37 -12.40
CA ALA A 49 -17.38 12.14 -13.62
C ALA A 49 -17.65 11.33 -14.90
N ALA A 50 -17.28 10.05 -14.93
CA ALA A 50 -17.60 9.14 -16.05
C ALA A 50 -19.11 8.95 -16.21
N LEU A 51 -19.82 8.74 -15.10
CA LEU A 51 -21.28 8.58 -15.09
C LEU A 51 -22.00 9.87 -15.52
N GLU A 52 -21.52 11.03 -15.06
CA GLU A 52 -22.02 12.34 -15.49
C GLU A 52 -21.88 12.52 -17.01
N MET A 53 -20.71 12.16 -17.56
CA MET A 53 -20.48 12.17 -19.01
C MET A 53 -21.44 11.27 -19.78
N GLU A 54 -21.65 10.03 -19.34
CA GLU A 54 -22.57 9.11 -20.03
C GLU A 54 -24.01 9.65 -20.00
N ARG A 55 -24.44 10.15 -18.83
CA ARG A 55 -25.76 10.74 -18.67
C ARG A 55 -25.95 11.96 -19.58
N SER A 56 -25.01 12.89 -19.60
CA SER A 56 -25.11 14.09 -20.43
C SER A 56 -25.03 13.76 -21.92
N TYR A 57 -24.26 12.74 -22.32
CA TYR A 57 -24.24 12.21 -23.69
C TYR A 57 -25.63 11.71 -24.09
N ARG A 58 -26.23 10.82 -23.29
CA ARG A 58 -27.56 10.25 -23.57
C ARG A 58 -28.62 11.34 -23.58
N GLN A 59 -28.56 12.28 -22.63
CA GLN A 59 -29.47 13.41 -22.55
C GLN A 59 -29.38 14.31 -23.78
N TYR A 60 -28.16 14.59 -24.26
CA TYR A 60 -27.94 15.30 -25.51
C TYR A 60 -28.60 14.56 -26.69
N CYS A 61 -28.41 13.25 -26.81
CA CYS A 61 -29.03 12.50 -27.91
C CYS A 61 -30.57 12.51 -27.90
N VAL A 62 -31.21 12.65 -26.72
CA VAL A 62 -32.66 12.75 -26.61
C VAL A 62 -33.17 14.16 -26.95
N LEU A 63 -32.48 15.20 -26.48
CA LEU A 63 -32.97 16.59 -26.52
C LEU A 63 -32.36 17.44 -27.65
N ASP A 64 -31.21 17.03 -28.21
CA ASP A 64 -30.42 17.71 -29.25
C ASP A 64 -30.13 19.21 -28.96
N ASP A 65 -29.95 19.54 -27.68
CA ASP A 65 -29.69 20.91 -27.23
C ASP A 65 -28.18 21.21 -27.21
N GLN A 66 -27.76 22.29 -27.87
CA GLN A 66 -26.37 22.74 -27.91
C GLN A 66 -25.78 23.08 -26.53
N THR A 67 -26.61 23.46 -25.56
CA THR A 67 -26.18 23.67 -24.17
C THR A 67 -25.73 22.35 -23.53
N LEU A 68 -26.43 21.25 -23.78
CA LEU A 68 -26.06 19.91 -23.30
C LEU A 68 -24.78 19.42 -23.96
N ALA A 69 -24.58 19.71 -25.25
CA ALA A 69 -23.31 19.43 -25.91
C ALA A 69 -22.14 20.14 -25.20
N ARG A 70 -22.30 21.41 -24.81
CA ARG A 70 -21.27 22.13 -24.04
C ARG A 70 -21.05 21.53 -22.65
N VAL A 71 -22.12 21.13 -21.95
CA VAL A 71 -22.03 20.44 -20.65
C VAL A 71 -21.22 19.17 -20.77
N TYR A 72 -21.53 18.32 -21.76
CA TYR A 72 -20.79 17.09 -22.04
C TYR A 72 -19.30 17.37 -22.31
N GLN A 73 -18.99 18.34 -23.18
CA GLN A 73 -17.61 18.68 -23.52
C GLN A 73 -16.82 19.20 -22.30
N ASN A 74 -17.46 19.98 -21.44
CA ASN A 74 -16.86 20.45 -20.18
C ASN A 74 -16.59 19.27 -19.22
N GLN A 75 -17.54 18.35 -19.07
CA GLN A 75 -17.38 17.16 -18.25
C GLN A 75 -16.25 16.28 -18.78
N ARG A 76 -16.16 16.09 -20.10
CA ARG A 76 -15.07 15.34 -20.73
C ARG A 76 -13.70 15.95 -20.49
N LYS A 77 -13.60 17.29 -20.64
CA LYS A 77 -12.36 18.01 -20.33
C LYS A 77 -11.97 17.82 -18.86
N ARG A 78 -12.93 17.99 -17.94
CA ARG A 78 -12.71 17.79 -16.50
C ARG A 78 -12.25 16.36 -16.19
N TYR A 79 -12.84 15.34 -16.81
CA TYR A 79 -12.38 13.96 -16.64
C TYR A 79 -10.93 13.81 -17.13
N SER A 80 -10.58 14.34 -18.31
CA SER A 80 -9.21 14.30 -18.84
C SER A 80 -8.20 14.94 -17.88
N GLU A 81 -8.53 16.08 -17.28
CA GLU A 81 -7.68 16.75 -16.29
C GLU A 81 -7.50 15.91 -15.03
N MET A 82 -8.57 15.23 -14.57
CA MET A 82 -8.49 14.31 -13.44
C MET A 82 -7.63 13.08 -13.76
N LEU A 83 -7.75 12.53 -14.97
CA LEU A 83 -6.94 11.41 -15.45
C LEU A 83 -5.46 11.77 -15.51
N ASP A 84 -5.12 12.95 -16.05
CA ASP A 84 -3.75 13.43 -16.12
C ASP A 84 -3.14 13.62 -14.72
N ALA A 85 -3.92 14.11 -13.76
CA ALA A 85 -3.49 14.21 -12.37
C ALA A 85 -3.33 12.84 -11.67
N HIS A 86 -4.00 11.78 -12.17
CA HIS A 86 -3.95 10.42 -11.63
C HIS A 86 -2.88 9.54 -12.28
N ALA A 87 -2.25 10.00 -13.37
CA ALA A 87 -1.27 9.23 -14.14
C ALA A 87 -0.11 8.66 -13.30
N GLY A 88 0.38 9.40 -12.29
CA GLY A 88 1.47 8.96 -11.42
C GLY A 88 1.09 7.90 -10.36
N VAL A 89 -0.20 7.60 -10.19
CA VAL A 89 -0.70 6.62 -9.21
C VAL A 89 -0.98 5.25 -9.85
N LEU A 90 -1.30 5.26 -11.15
CA LEU A 90 -1.62 4.06 -11.93
C LEU A 90 -0.39 3.14 -12.05
N PRO A 91 -0.55 1.82 -11.84
CA PRO A 91 0.55 0.86 -11.95
C PRO A 91 0.91 0.50 -13.39
N ASP A 92 -0.04 0.63 -14.32
CA ASP A 92 0.12 0.28 -15.73
C ASP A 92 -0.22 1.48 -16.62
N ASP A 93 0.75 1.90 -17.43
CA ASP A 93 0.60 2.98 -18.40
C ASP A 93 -0.42 2.63 -19.50
N LYS A 94 -0.64 1.33 -19.78
CA LYS A 94 -1.66 0.88 -20.75
C LYS A 94 -3.06 1.32 -20.37
N LEU A 95 -3.38 1.28 -19.08
CA LEU A 95 -4.70 1.63 -18.56
C LEU A 95 -4.95 3.13 -18.68
N TYR A 96 -3.92 3.94 -18.39
CA TYR A 96 -3.92 5.38 -18.66
C TYR A 96 -4.11 5.68 -20.16
N GLN A 97 -3.36 5.00 -21.03
CA GLN A 97 -3.45 5.20 -22.48
C GLN A 97 -4.82 4.79 -23.04
N ALA A 98 -5.39 3.67 -22.58
CA ALA A 98 -6.72 3.21 -22.98
C ALA A 98 -7.78 4.26 -22.63
N LEU A 99 -7.81 4.72 -21.37
CA LEU A 99 -8.74 5.78 -20.93
C LEU A 99 -8.57 7.06 -21.73
N ARG A 100 -7.32 7.46 -22.02
CA ARG A 100 -7.06 8.66 -22.83
C ARG A 100 -7.56 8.50 -24.26
N GLN A 101 -7.37 7.33 -24.86
CA GLN A 101 -7.88 7.01 -26.19
C GLN A 101 -9.41 7.00 -26.22
N ASP A 102 -10.06 6.38 -25.24
CA ASP A 102 -11.51 6.31 -25.14
C ASP A 102 -12.14 7.70 -25.03
N ILE A 103 -11.61 8.56 -24.15
CA ILE A 103 -12.06 9.95 -24.01
C ILE A 103 -11.89 10.72 -25.33
N ASN A 104 -10.76 10.54 -26.01
CA ASN A 104 -10.52 11.21 -27.30
C ASN A 104 -11.46 10.68 -28.39
N ALA A 105 -11.77 9.38 -28.38
CA ALA A 105 -12.70 8.74 -29.31
C ALA A 105 -14.15 9.18 -29.09
N LEU A 106 -14.47 9.63 -27.87
CA LEU A 106 -15.71 10.27 -27.44
C LEU A 106 -15.68 11.81 -27.64
N SER A 107 -14.83 12.31 -28.54
CA SER A 107 -14.74 13.75 -28.84
C SER A 107 -16.01 14.32 -29.48
N GLN A 108 -16.64 13.51 -30.33
CA GLN A 108 -17.82 13.87 -31.11
C GLN A 108 -19.04 13.15 -30.59
N LEU A 109 -20.15 13.89 -30.48
CA LEU A 109 -21.46 13.34 -30.13
C LEU A 109 -22.10 12.79 -31.40
N GLN A 110 -22.27 11.47 -31.44
CA GLN A 110 -22.95 10.73 -32.51
C GLN A 110 -24.22 10.11 -31.93
N CYS A 111 -25.35 10.52 -32.48
CA CYS A 111 -26.67 10.12 -32.00
C CYS A 111 -27.51 9.55 -33.16
N LEU A 112 -28.24 8.48 -32.87
CA LEU A 112 -29.18 7.83 -33.77
C LEU A 112 -30.42 7.43 -32.97
N ASN A 113 -31.62 7.75 -33.46
CA ASN A 113 -32.90 7.38 -32.84
C ASN A 113 -32.97 7.74 -31.34
N SER A 114 -32.65 9.00 -31.01
CA SER A 114 -32.69 9.54 -29.65
C SER A 114 -31.76 8.84 -28.64
N GLY A 115 -30.74 8.13 -29.12
CA GLY A 115 -29.69 7.53 -28.31
C GLY A 115 -28.32 7.65 -28.98
N PRO A 116 -27.24 7.22 -28.31
CA PRO A 116 -25.95 7.04 -28.95
C PRO A 116 -26.08 6.07 -30.13
N ASP A 117 -25.37 6.33 -31.23
CA ASP A 117 -25.26 5.32 -32.28
C ASP A 117 -24.47 4.08 -31.78
N ALA A 118 -24.45 3.01 -32.58
CA ALA A 118 -23.82 1.76 -32.17
C ALA A 118 -22.33 1.90 -31.84
N LEU A 119 -21.61 2.75 -32.58
CA LEU A 119 -20.18 2.97 -32.39
C LEU A 119 -19.93 3.78 -31.10
N ALA A 120 -20.71 4.83 -30.87
CA ALA A 120 -20.65 5.64 -29.66
C ALA A 120 -21.03 4.84 -28.42
N ALA A 121 -22.05 3.99 -28.51
CA ALA A 121 -22.45 3.09 -27.42
C ALA A 121 -21.30 2.16 -27.02
N LEU A 122 -20.62 1.55 -28.00
CA LEU A 122 -19.45 0.70 -27.75
C LEU A 122 -18.30 1.48 -27.11
N LYS A 123 -18.04 2.72 -27.55
CA LYS A 123 -16.99 3.58 -26.96
C LYS A 123 -17.33 3.98 -25.52
N LEU A 124 -18.60 4.30 -25.23
CA LEU A 124 -19.06 4.62 -23.88
C LEU A 124 -18.91 3.41 -22.94
N GLU A 125 -19.23 2.21 -23.44
CA GLU A 125 -19.05 0.96 -22.68
C GLU A 125 -17.57 0.65 -22.44
N ALA A 126 -16.72 0.76 -23.47
CA ALA A 126 -15.28 0.59 -23.33
C ALA A 126 -14.69 1.55 -22.29
N PHE A 127 -15.06 2.84 -22.36
CA PHE A 127 -14.66 3.84 -21.38
C PHE A 127 -15.13 3.50 -19.96
N ALA A 128 -16.39 3.08 -19.79
CA ALA A 128 -16.92 2.69 -18.48
C ALA A 128 -16.18 1.48 -17.90
N ASN A 129 -15.88 0.48 -18.72
CA ASN A 129 -15.12 -0.71 -18.33
C ASN A 129 -13.68 -0.36 -17.94
N ALA A 130 -12.98 0.42 -18.75
CA ALA A 130 -11.62 0.89 -18.45
C ALA A 130 -11.58 1.72 -17.16
N ASN A 131 -12.59 2.54 -16.91
CA ASN A 131 -12.69 3.32 -15.68
C ASN A 131 -12.95 2.42 -14.46
N ALA A 132 -13.76 1.36 -14.60
CA ALA A 132 -13.94 0.38 -13.54
C ALA A 132 -12.65 -0.40 -13.23
N GLU A 133 -11.91 -0.78 -14.27
CA GLU A 133 -10.60 -1.44 -14.14
C GLU A 133 -9.58 -0.54 -13.43
N MET A 134 -9.54 0.75 -13.76
CA MET A 134 -8.71 1.73 -13.05
C MET A 134 -9.01 1.80 -11.56
N VAL A 135 -10.29 1.81 -11.17
CA VAL A 135 -10.71 1.82 -9.76
C VAL A 135 -10.23 0.54 -9.06
N GLN A 136 -10.33 -0.61 -9.72
CA GLN A 136 -9.83 -1.88 -9.18
C GLN A 136 -8.29 -1.89 -9.07
N ALA A 137 -7.58 -1.43 -10.09
CA ALA A 137 -6.13 -1.31 -10.10
C ALA A 137 -5.62 -0.38 -9.00
N THR A 138 -6.29 0.76 -8.79
CA THR A 138 -5.96 1.69 -7.70
C THR A 138 -6.15 1.03 -6.33
N ARG A 139 -7.21 0.24 -6.14
CA ARG A 139 -7.43 -0.56 -4.91
C ARG A 139 -6.36 -1.64 -4.71
N ALA A 140 -5.91 -2.29 -5.78
CA ALA A 140 -4.85 -3.30 -5.74
C ALA A 140 -3.47 -2.71 -5.41
N VAL A 141 -3.14 -1.53 -5.94
CA VAL A 141 -1.91 -0.79 -5.59
C VAL A 141 -1.90 -0.42 -4.11
N ILE A 142 -3.02 0.06 -3.56
CA ILE A 142 -3.18 0.31 -2.13
C ILE A 142 -2.91 -0.96 -1.31
N PHE A 143 -3.44 -2.11 -1.75
CA PHE A 143 -3.26 -3.39 -1.06
C PHE A 143 -1.80 -3.90 -1.13
N SER A 144 -1.15 -3.83 -2.29
CA SER A 144 0.25 -4.26 -2.48
C SER A 144 1.26 -3.39 -1.71
N ARG A 145 1.03 -2.06 -1.65
CA ARG A 145 1.83 -1.16 -0.81
C ARG A 145 1.66 -1.46 0.68
N GLY A 146 0.47 -1.90 1.11
CA GLY A 146 0.23 -2.43 2.45
C GLY A 146 0.94 -3.75 2.74
N GLN A 147 1.12 -4.60 1.73
CA GLN A 147 1.73 -5.93 1.87
C GLN A 147 3.27 -5.91 1.79
N GLN A 148 3.88 -5.06 0.96
CA GLN A 148 5.34 -4.85 0.95
C GLN A 148 5.83 -4.34 2.31
N LEU A 149 5.03 -3.49 2.97
CA LEU A 149 5.26 -3.07 4.35
C LEU A 149 5.26 -4.24 5.34
N GLN A 150 4.47 -5.29 5.10
CA GLN A 150 4.47 -6.48 5.95
C GLN A 150 5.60 -7.47 5.63
N GLN A 151 6.08 -7.53 4.38
CA GLN A 151 7.18 -8.41 3.99
C GLN A 151 8.54 -7.92 4.49
N GLU A 152 8.79 -6.60 4.54
CA GLU A 152 9.98 -6.05 5.21
C GLU A 152 9.98 -6.30 6.74
N ILE A 153 8.80 -6.55 7.33
CA ILE A 153 8.67 -6.93 8.75
C ILE A 153 8.90 -8.43 8.95
N ALA A 154 8.54 -9.28 7.97
CA ALA A 154 8.75 -10.73 8.05
C ALA A 154 10.22 -11.13 7.87
N GLU A 155 10.99 -10.43 7.02
CA GLU A 155 12.42 -10.72 6.85
C GLU A 155 13.29 -10.25 8.04
N ARG A 156 12.83 -9.26 8.81
CA ARG A 156 13.50 -8.89 10.07
C ARG A 156 13.17 -9.83 11.22
N GLY A 157 12.09 -10.63 11.13
CA GLY A 157 11.69 -11.60 12.15
C GLY A 157 12.66 -12.76 12.34
N GLN A 158 13.38 -13.19 11.30
CA GLN A 158 14.37 -14.28 11.41
C GLN A 158 15.67 -13.86 12.11
N PHE A 159 16.12 -12.62 11.95
CA PHE A 159 17.28 -12.09 12.69
C PHE A 159 17.00 -12.02 14.20
N PHE A 160 15.77 -11.66 14.59
CA PHE A 160 15.34 -11.64 16.01
C PHE A 160 15.39 -13.04 16.65
N GLY A 161 15.03 -14.10 15.92
CA GLY A 161 15.03 -15.47 16.46
C GLY A 161 16.43 -16.03 16.68
N TRP A 162 17.34 -15.83 15.73
CA TRP A 162 18.68 -16.41 15.81
C TRP A 162 19.58 -15.70 16.84
N GLN A 163 19.49 -14.37 16.95
CA GLN A 163 20.28 -13.60 17.93
C GLN A 163 19.88 -13.93 19.39
N ALA A 164 18.59 -14.10 19.67
CA ALA A 164 18.11 -14.51 21.00
C ALA A 164 18.60 -15.92 21.36
N LEU A 165 18.60 -16.84 20.38
CA LEU A 165 19.08 -18.22 20.58
C LEU A 165 20.58 -18.26 20.87
N VAL A 166 21.40 -17.50 20.13
CA VAL A 166 22.85 -17.40 20.38
C VAL A 166 23.14 -16.82 21.76
N LEU A 167 22.46 -15.74 22.15
CA LEU A 167 22.64 -15.13 23.48
C LEU A 167 22.20 -16.07 24.62
N PHE A 168 21.12 -16.83 24.41
CA PHE A 168 20.67 -17.84 25.36
C PHE A 168 21.71 -18.96 25.52
N LEU A 169 22.26 -19.50 24.42
CA LEU A 169 23.27 -20.55 24.48
C LEU A 169 24.59 -20.08 25.11
N VAL A 170 25.03 -18.86 24.82
CA VAL A 170 26.23 -18.27 25.43
C VAL A 170 26.04 -18.06 26.93
N SER A 171 24.87 -17.56 27.36
CA SER A 171 24.59 -17.38 28.79
C SER A 171 24.46 -18.71 29.53
N LEU A 172 23.81 -19.72 28.92
CA LEU A 172 23.74 -21.09 29.47
C LEU A 172 25.14 -21.72 29.57
N GLY A 173 25.97 -21.56 28.55
CA GLY A 173 27.35 -22.06 28.53
C GLY A 173 28.20 -21.41 29.62
N LEU A 174 28.07 -20.10 29.84
CA LEU A 174 28.74 -19.40 30.93
C LEU A 174 28.26 -19.90 32.30
N VAL A 175 26.95 -20.05 32.52
CA VAL A 175 26.41 -20.60 33.78
C VAL A 175 26.95 -22.02 34.02
N LEU A 176 26.93 -22.90 33.02
CA LEU A 176 27.44 -24.27 33.13
C LEU A 176 28.96 -24.36 33.26
N LEU A 177 29.72 -23.36 32.82
CA LEU A 177 31.17 -23.34 32.94
C LEU A 177 31.62 -22.77 34.29
N PHE A 178 30.87 -21.82 34.84
CA PHE A 178 31.16 -21.24 36.16
C PHE A 178 30.53 -22.01 37.34
N ASN A 179 29.44 -22.75 37.13
CA ASN A 179 28.80 -23.55 38.19
C ASN A 179 29.68 -24.73 38.71
N PRO A 180 30.37 -25.53 37.86
CA PRO A 180 31.25 -26.60 38.36
C PRO A 180 32.61 -26.09 38.86
N TYR A 181 32.99 -24.84 38.58
CA TYR A 181 34.26 -24.28 39.07
C TYR A 181 34.18 -23.82 40.54
N ASP A 182 32.97 -23.51 41.03
CA ASP A 182 32.72 -23.10 42.42
C ASP A 182 32.31 -24.25 43.36
N HIS A 183 32.30 -25.49 42.85
CA HIS A 183 32.04 -26.70 43.64
C HIS A 183 33.13 -27.75 43.44
N ARG A 184 34.38 -27.42 43.82
CA ARG A 184 35.32 -28.45 44.26
C ARG A 184 35.01 -28.80 45.71
N PRO A 185 34.38 -29.96 46.01
CA PRO A 185 34.38 -30.46 47.38
C PRO A 185 35.83 -30.83 47.72
N GLY A 186 36.47 -30.04 48.57
CA GLY A 186 37.71 -30.44 49.23
C GLY A 186 37.41 -31.65 50.11
N GLN A 187 37.65 -32.86 49.60
CA GLN A 187 37.68 -34.07 50.42
C GLN A 187 39.11 -34.54 50.68
N ARG A 188 39.41 -34.53 52.00
CA ARG A 188 40.26 -35.44 52.79
C ARG A 188 41.75 -35.45 52.53
N HIS A 189 42.50 -35.19 53.59
CA HIS A 189 43.43 -36.19 54.13
C HIS A 189 43.29 -36.29 55.66
N ARG A 190 43.19 -37.53 56.14
CA ARG A 190 43.20 -38.03 57.52
C ARG A 190 44.55 -38.74 57.67
N ALA A 191 45.32 -38.46 58.72
CA ALA A 191 46.36 -39.29 59.37
C ALA A 191 47.08 -38.36 60.38
N ASP A 192 46.90 -38.55 61.69
CA ASP A 192 47.64 -39.45 62.60
C ASP A 192 48.75 -38.66 63.31
N ASP A 193 48.48 -38.33 64.58
CA ASP A 193 49.34 -38.47 65.78
C ASP A 193 48.82 -37.59 66.94
#